data_AF-A0A7W1CNA0-F1
#
_entry.id   AF-A0A7W1CNA0-F1
#
_cell.length_a   1.000
_cell.length_b   1.000
_cell.length_c   1.000
_cell.angle_alpha   90.00
_cell.angle_beta   90.00
_cell.angle_gamma   90.00
#
_symmetry.space_group_name_H-M   'P 1'
#
loop_
_entity.id
_entity.type
_entity.pdbx_description
1 polymer ?
#
loop_
_entity_poly.entity_id
_entity_poly.type
_entity_poly.pdbx_seq_one_letter_code
_entity_poly.pdbx_strand_id
1 'polypeptide(L)' 'LDVVGDHNGAVALYEHLGWRRVATINASWMPVVDGEGTPLHCYVAPDAS' A
#
# COMPACT_ATOMS: atom_id res chain seq x y z
N LEU A 1 -4.59 -3.00 6.14
CA LEU A 1 -4.06 -3.90 5.08
C LEU A 1 -2.90 -3.18 4.43
N ASP A 2 -1.78 -3.87 4.26
CA ASP A 2 -0.59 -3.27 3.69
C ASP A 2 -0.33 -3.86 2.30
N VAL A 3 -0.07 -2.99 1.32
CA VAL A 3 0.07 -3.34 -0.10
C VAL A 3 1.37 -2.74 -0.61
N VAL A 4 2.20 -3.54 -1.27
CA VAL A 4 3.41 -3.03 -1.95
C VAL A 4 2.99 -2.00 -2.99
N GLY A 5 3.56 -0.79 -2.91
CA GLY A 5 3.09 0.35 -3.70
C GLY A 5 3.24 0.17 -5.20
N ASP A 6 4.26 -0.58 -5.64
CA ASP A 6 4.49 -0.88 -7.05
C ASP A 6 3.52 -1.93 -7.61
N HIS A 7 2.70 -2.58 -6.77
CA HIS A 7 1.64 -3.48 -7.20
C HIS A 7 0.40 -2.68 -7.62
N ASN A 8 0.52 -1.97 -8.75
CA ASN A 8 -0.50 -1.06 -9.28
C ASN A 8 -1.91 -1.67 -9.36
N GLY A 9 -2.03 -2.97 -9.65
CA GLY A 9 -3.32 -3.67 -9.70
C GLY A 9 -4.00 -3.81 -8.33
N ALA A 10 -3.23 -4.13 -7.28
CA ALA A 10 -3.77 -4.22 -5.92
C ALA A 10 -4.14 -2.83 -5.39
N VAL A 11 -3.30 -1.83 -5.64
CA VAL A 11 -3.54 -0.43 -5.29
C VAL A 11 -4.86 0.06 -5.89
N ALA A 12 -5.02 -0.10 -7.21
CA ALA A 12 -6.23 0.31 -7.91
C ALA A 12 -7.48 -0.43 -7.40
N LEU A 13 -7.37 -1.74 -7.12
CA LEU A 13 -8.46 -2.53 -6.60
C LEU A 13 -8.95 -2.00 -5.23
N TYR A 14 -8.05 -1.81 -4.28
CA TYR A 14 -8.46 -1.38 -2.93
C TYR A 14 -9.04 0.04 -2.93
N GLU A 15 -8.47 0.94 -3.73
CA GLU A 15 -9.03 2.29 -3.88
C GLU A 15 -10.41 2.26 -4.54
N HIS A 16 -10.63 1.42 -5.55
CA HIS A 16 -11.94 1.23 -6.16
C HIS A 16 -12.97 0.64 -5.19
N LEU A 17 -12.54 -0.25 -4.28
CA LEU A 17 -13.37 -0.81 -3.22
C LEU A 17 -13.62 0.17 -2.06
N GLY A 18 -13.16 1.42 -2.17
CA GLY A 18 -13.40 2.46 -1.17
C GLY A 18 -12.49 2.36 0.06
N TRP A 19 -11.41 1.59 0.00
CA TRP A 19 -10.42 1.58 1.07
C TRP A 19 -9.65 2.89 1.07
N ARG A 20 -9.40 3.43 2.26
CA ARG A 20 -8.66 4.69 2.41
C ARG A 20 -7.21 4.40 2.76
N ARG A 21 -6.29 4.93 1.94
CA ARG A 21 -4.86 4.95 2.26
C ARG A 21 -4.62 5.91 3.42
N VAL A 22 -3.98 5.43 4.49
CA VAL A 22 -3.70 6.22 5.70
C VAL A 22 -2.21 6.50 5.91
N ALA A 23 -1.35 5.68 5.31
CA ALA A 23 0.10 5.91 5.34
C ALA A 23 0.78 5.30 4.12
N THR A 24 1.98 5.79 3.83
CA THR A 24 2.96 5.11 2.98
C THR A 24 4.26 5.04 3.78
N ILE A 25 4.81 3.84 3.93
CA ILE A 25 6.07 3.60 4.63
C ILE A 25 7.03 2.81 3.74
N ASN A 26 8.32 2.80 4.05
CA ASN A 26 9.26 1.90 3.40
C ASN A 26 9.26 0.54 4.09
N ALA A 27 9.12 -0.54 3.33
CA ALA A 27 9.14 -1.90 3.85
C ALA A 27 10.56 -2.25 4.35
N SER A 28 10.73 -2.40 5.66
CA SER A 28 12.02 -2.73 6.29
C SER A 28 12.50 -4.17 6.02
N TRP A 29 11.60 -5.04 5.55
CA TRP A 29 11.85 -6.45 5.27
C TRP A 29 12.13 -6.73 3.79
N MET A 30 12.05 -5.71 2.93
CA MET A 30 12.38 -5.81 1.50
C MET A 30 13.76 -5.19 1.22
N PRO A 31 14.50 -5.71 0.22
CA PRO A 31 15.77 -5.12 -0.18
C PRO A 31 15.56 -3.71 -0.72
N VAL A 32 16.45 -2.82 -0.33
CA VAL A 32 16.59 -1.49 -0.94
C VAL A 32 17.18 -1.70 -2.34
N VAL A 33 16.50 -1.20 -3.37
CA VAL A 33 16.96 -1.25 -4.76
C VAL A 33 17.33 0.17 -5.17
N ASP A 34 18.55 0.35 -5.70
CA ASP A 34 19.04 1.66 -6.14
C ASP A 34 18.99 2.78 -5.07
N GLY A 35 19.09 2.39 -3.79
CA GLY A 35 19.02 3.33 -2.65
C GLY A 35 17.60 3.70 -2.22
N GLU A 36 16.57 3.21 -2.92
CA GLU A 36 15.17 3.42 -2.57
C GLU A 36 14.57 2.17 -1.90
N GLY A 37 13.85 2.39 -0.79
CA GLY A 37 13.11 1.34 -0.11
C GLY A 37 11.80 1.05 -0.84
N THR A 38 11.34 -0.20 -0.81
CA THR A 38 10.05 -0.54 -1.43
C THR A 38 8.89 0.15 -0.69
N PRO A 39 8.05 0.94 -1.38
CA PRO A 39 6.92 1.60 -0.74
C PRO A 39 5.87 0.57 -0.32
N LEU A 40 5.25 0.79 0.83
CA LEU A 40 4.17 0.00 1.39
C LEU A 40 3.02 0.95 1.74
N HIS A 41 1.88 0.76 1.08
CA HIS A 41 0.66 1.52 1.32
C HIS A 41 -0.20 0.85 2.37
N CYS A 42 -0.47 1.56 3.47
CA CYS A 42 -1.33 1.08 4.54
C CYS A 42 -2.75 1.59 4.31
N TYR A 43 -3.71 0.67 4.23
CA TYR A 43 -5.11 0.95 4.02
C TYR A 43 -5.98 0.55 5.21
N VAL A 44 -7.03 1.34 5.42
CA VAL A 44 -8.16 1.03 6.30
C VAL A 44 -9.37 0.71 5.42
N ALA A 45 -10.09 -0.35 5.76
CA ALA A 45 -11.31 -0.75 5.07
C ALA A 45 -12.40 0.32 5.24
N PRO A 46 -13.32 0.48 4.27
CA PRO A 46 -14.49 1.31 4.48
C PRO A 46 -15.33 0.74 5.63
N ASP A 47 -16.04 1.62 6.35
CA ASP A 47 -17.00 1.19 7.36
C ASP A 47 -18.11 0.37 6.68
N ALA A 48 -18.40 -0.82 7.22
CA ALA A 48 -19.55 -1.61 6.81
C ALA A 48 -20.81 -0.92 7.34
N SER A 49 -21.39 -0.03 6.53
CA SER A 49 -22.68 0.63 6.82
C SER A 49 -23.84 -0.27 6.42
#